data_AF-A0A502HBV4-F1
#
_entry.id   AF-A0A502HBV4-F1
#
_cell.length_a   1.000
_cell.length_b   1.000
_cell.length_c   1.000
_cell.angle_alpha   90.00
_cell.angle_beta   90.00
_cell.angle_gamma   90.00
#
_symmetry.space_group_name_H-M   'P 1'
#
loop_
_entity.id
_entity.type
_entity.pdbx_description
1 polymer ?
#
loop_
_entity_poly.entity_id
_entity_poly.type
_entity_poly.pdbx_seq_one_letter_code
_entity_poly.pdbx_strand_id
1 'polypeptide(L)'
;METAAITAWLASDQPYAAGVAFYAAHGTNPTYQRLFSLGETPYSRQVLARELAALVGPQPVLAPVVPPPVASAPAPGPESPLLADLRQQRRECYDARSLSHAQLTAPRVGPTARLELAFRVLMLTDHITELTAQEAHVLAHGRLPGPVPTADVSDAGTLRQRLANLRSRRSKLRARPDRADALAAVDEEIALIQLKLQS
;
A
#
# COMPACT_ATOMS: atom_id res chain seq x y z
N MET A 1 -16.67 -40.99 -13.74
CA MET A 1 -16.08 -40.49 -15.01
C MET A 1 -15.82 -38.99 -14.98
N GLU A 2 -16.54 -38.19 -14.18
CA GLU A 2 -16.42 -36.72 -14.18
C GLU A 2 -15.14 -36.19 -13.49
N THR A 3 -14.62 -36.88 -12.49
CA THR A 3 -13.32 -36.53 -11.86
C THR A 3 -12.14 -36.56 -12.83
N ALA A 4 -12.19 -37.43 -13.86
CA ALA A 4 -11.19 -37.50 -14.92
C ALA A 4 -11.20 -36.24 -15.81
N ALA A 5 -12.38 -35.65 -16.03
CA ALA A 5 -12.54 -34.41 -16.78
C ALA A 5 -11.99 -33.21 -15.99
N ILE A 6 -12.19 -33.19 -14.66
CA ILE A 6 -11.61 -32.17 -13.78
C ILE A 6 -10.07 -32.26 -13.79
N THR A 7 -9.49 -33.47 -13.72
CA THR A 7 -8.03 -33.63 -13.83
C THR A 7 -7.48 -33.22 -15.19
N ALA A 8 -8.20 -33.51 -16.28
CA ALA A 8 -7.80 -33.07 -17.61
C ALA A 8 -7.83 -31.54 -17.74
N TRP A 9 -8.83 -30.89 -17.12
CA TRP A 9 -8.91 -29.44 -17.04
C TRP A 9 -7.76 -28.85 -16.22
N LEU A 10 -7.42 -29.43 -15.08
CA LEU A 10 -6.28 -28.98 -14.25
C LEU A 10 -4.92 -29.13 -14.94
N ALA A 11 -4.78 -30.09 -15.85
CA ALA A 11 -3.54 -30.37 -16.57
C ALA A 11 -3.37 -29.56 -17.88
N SER A 12 -4.36 -28.74 -18.26
CA SER A 12 -4.35 -28.01 -19.53
C SER A 12 -4.85 -26.58 -19.38
N ASP A 13 -4.55 -25.72 -20.35
CA ASP A 13 -5.06 -24.33 -20.37
C ASP A 13 -6.47 -24.26 -20.97
N GLN A 14 -7.39 -25.02 -20.36
CA GLN A 14 -8.79 -25.04 -20.76
C GLN A 14 -9.50 -23.73 -20.38
N PRO A 15 -10.61 -23.40 -21.06
CA PRO A 15 -11.38 -22.20 -20.78
C PRO A 15 -11.91 -22.20 -19.34
N TYR A 16 -11.85 -21.03 -18.71
CA TYR A 16 -12.28 -20.80 -17.33
C TYR A 16 -13.75 -21.21 -17.10
N ALA A 17 -14.62 -20.94 -18.08
CA ALA A 17 -16.04 -21.30 -18.02
C ALA A 17 -16.28 -22.81 -17.81
N ALA A 18 -15.43 -23.67 -18.39
CA ALA A 18 -15.52 -25.12 -18.19
C ALA A 18 -15.17 -25.51 -16.74
N GLY A 19 -14.16 -24.86 -16.15
CA GLY A 19 -13.81 -25.03 -14.73
C GLY A 19 -14.91 -24.57 -13.79
N VAL A 20 -15.56 -23.44 -14.09
CA VAL A 20 -16.71 -22.95 -13.30
C VAL A 20 -17.87 -23.92 -13.35
N ALA A 21 -18.14 -24.54 -14.52
CA ALA A 21 -19.19 -25.56 -14.64
C ALA A 21 -18.88 -26.80 -13.78
N PHE A 22 -17.63 -27.26 -13.75
CA PHE A 22 -17.21 -28.36 -12.87
C PHE A 22 -17.39 -27.99 -11.38
N TYR A 23 -17.03 -26.76 -11.00
CA TYR A 23 -17.18 -26.33 -9.62
C TYR A 23 -18.64 -26.07 -9.23
N ALA A 24 -19.51 -25.65 -10.15
CA ALA A 24 -20.94 -25.53 -9.90
C ALA A 24 -21.60 -26.90 -9.70
N ALA A 25 -21.14 -27.93 -10.42
CA ALA A 25 -21.67 -29.29 -10.30
C ALA A 25 -21.21 -30.02 -9.02
N HIS A 26 -19.99 -29.73 -8.54
CA HIS A 26 -19.36 -30.53 -7.47
C HIS A 26 -18.92 -29.73 -6.23
N GLY A 27 -18.85 -28.40 -6.32
CA GLY A 27 -18.39 -27.52 -5.25
C GLY A 27 -19.46 -27.27 -4.19
N THR A 28 -19.05 -27.30 -2.92
CA THR A 28 -19.95 -27.17 -1.76
C THR A 28 -19.98 -25.76 -1.17
N ASN A 29 -19.00 -24.90 -1.50
CA ASN A 29 -18.88 -23.57 -0.89
C ASN A 29 -19.56 -22.48 -1.74
N PRO A 30 -20.67 -21.87 -1.28
CA PRO A 30 -21.42 -20.86 -2.02
C PRO A 30 -20.64 -19.55 -2.22
N THR A 31 -19.65 -19.27 -1.37
CA THR A 31 -18.78 -18.09 -1.51
C THR A 31 -17.95 -18.19 -2.80
N TYR A 32 -17.38 -19.36 -3.08
CA TYR A 32 -16.59 -19.58 -4.28
C TYR A 32 -17.46 -19.66 -5.54
N GLN A 33 -18.67 -20.20 -5.46
CA GLN A 33 -19.63 -20.13 -6.57
C GLN A 33 -19.93 -18.68 -6.98
N ARG A 34 -20.17 -17.79 -5.99
CA ARG A 34 -20.33 -16.35 -6.26
C ARG A 34 -19.05 -15.74 -6.83
N LEU A 35 -17.89 -16.04 -6.26
CA LEU A 35 -16.60 -15.55 -6.77
C LEU A 35 -16.40 -15.90 -8.25
N PHE A 36 -16.73 -17.14 -8.64
CA PHE A 36 -16.53 -17.61 -10.00
C PHE A 36 -17.55 -17.04 -11.00
N SER A 37 -18.76 -16.69 -10.54
CA SER A 37 -19.77 -16.01 -11.36
C SER A 37 -19.42 -14.56 -11.74
N LEU A 38 -18.50 -13.91 -11.02
CA LEU A 38 -18.11 -12.52 -11.27
C LEU A 38 -17.16 -12.36 -12.47
N GLY A 39 -16.63 -13.47 -13.01
CA GLY A 39 -15.76 -13.48 -14.18
C GLY A 39 -14.33 -13.94 -13.90
N GLU A 40 -13.56 -14.04 -14.98
CA GLU A 40 -12.19 -14.53 -14.95
C GLU A 40 -11.21 -13.41 -14.56
N THR A 41 -10.41 -13.68 -13.52
CA THR A 41 -9.23 -12.91 -13.12
C THR A 41 -8.10 -13.90 -12.83
N PRO A 42 -6.83 -13.48 -12.83
CA PRO A 42 -5.72 -14.36 -12.45
C PRO A 42 -5.92 -15.01 -11.07
N TYR A 43 -6.46 -14.23 -10.12
CA TYR A 43 -6.79 -14.70 -8.78
C TYR A 43 -7.92 -15.73 -8.78
N SER A 44 -9.05 -15.43 -9.44
CA SER A 44 -10.19 -16.36 -9.47
C SER A 44 -9.87 -17.66 -10.20
N ARG A 45 -9.01 -17.63 -11.24
CA ARG A 45 -8.51 -18.85 -11.91
C ARG A 45 -7.64 -19.69 -10.99
N GLN A 46 -6.73 -19.08 -10.22
CA GLN A 46 -5.90 -19.81 -9.26
C GLN A 46 -6.73 -20.46 -8.15
N VAL A 47 -7.71 -19.73 -7.62
CA VAL A 47 -8.62 -20.24 -6.60
C VAL A 47 -9.49 -21.38 -7.17
N LEU A 48 -10.02 -21.23 -8.38
CA LEU A 48 -10.81 -22.27 -9.05
C LEU A 48 -10.03 -23.57 -9.23
N ALA A 49 -8.77 -23.49 -9.70
CA ALA A 49 -7.91 -24.66 -9.85
C ALA A 49 -7.64 -25.37 -8.51
N ARG A 50 -7.39 -24.59 -7.44
CA ARG A 50 -7.17 -25.15 -6.11
C ARG A 50 -8.40 -25.88 -5.58
N GLU A 51 -9.58 -25.27 -5.70
CA GLU A 51 -10.81 -25.86 -5.18
C GLU A 51 -11.25 -27.08 -6.02
N LEU A 52 -11.07 -27.05 -7.35
CA LEU A 52 -11.30 -28.22 -8.21
C LEU A 52 -10.34 -29.37 -7.89
N ALA A 53 -9.07 -29.07 -7.61
CA ALA A 53 -8.10 -30.09 -7.19
C ALA A 53 -8.50 -30.74 -5.86
N ALA A 54 -9.08 -29.98 -4.92
CA ALA A 54 -9.58 -30.52 -3.66
C ALA A 54 -10.77 -31.48 -3.84
N LEU A 55 -11.58 -31.29 -4.90
CA LEU A 55 -12.76 -32.11 -5.19
C LEU A 55 -12.42 -33.48 -5.81
N VAL A 56 -11.27 -33.62 -6.46
CA VAL A 56 -10.84 -34.91 -7.06
C VAL A 56 -10.19 -35.85 -6.02
N GLY A 57 -10.18 -35.43 -4.75
CA GLY A 57 -9.56 -36.17 -3.65
C GLY A 57 -8.05 -35.87 -3.54
N PRO A 58 -7.35 -36.49 -2.58
CA PRO A 58 -5.94 -36.23 -2.38
C PRO A 58 -5.19 -36.69 -3.62
N GLN A 59 -4.86 -35.74 -4.48
CA GLN A 59 -3.77 -35.90 -5.43
C GLN A 59 -2.60 -36.49 -4.63
N PRO A 60 -1.86 -37.50 -5.13
CA PRO A 60 -0.59 -37.86 -4.51
C PRO A 60 0.13 -36.53 -4.34
N VAL A 61 0.32 -36.15 -3.08
CA VAL A 61 1.21 -35.07 -2.71
C VAL A 61 2.49 -35.46 -3.42
N LEU A 62 2.76 -34.82 -4.57
CA LEU A 62 4.12 -34.57 -4.99
C LEU A 62 4.74 -34.10 -3.70
N ALA A 63 5.56 -34.98 -3.10
CA ALA A 63 6.15 -34.78 -1.79
C ALA A 63 6.49 -33.31 -1.74
N PRO A 64 5.91 -32.56 -0.76
CA PRO A 64 5.89 -31.11 -0.78
C PRO A 64 7.24 -30.72 -1.32
N VAL A 65 7.31 -30.16 -2.54
CA VAL A 65 8.59 -29.75 -3.12
C VAL A 65 9.14 -28.95 -1.99
N VAL A 66 10.10 -29.52 -1.26
CA VAL A 66 10.72 -28.86 -0.14
C VAL A 66 11.29 -27.69 -0.88
N PRO A 67 10.68 -26.50 -0.77
CA PRO A 67 11.18 -25.38 -1.53
C PRO A 67 12.65 -25.35 -1.12
N PRO A 68 13.60 -25.50 -2.07
CA PRO A 68 15.00 -25.77 -1.78
C PRO A 68 15.35 -24.87 -0.62
N PRO A 69 15.67 -25.44 0.56
CA PRO A 69 15.36 -24.88 1.88
C PRO A 69 15.43 -23.39 1.72
N VAL A 70 14.26 -22.73 1.57
CA VAL A 70 14.24 -21.30 1.26
C VAL A 70 15.10 -20.74 2.34
N ALA A 71 16.30 -20.28 1.96
CA ALA A 71 17.39 -20.05 2.89
C ALA A 71 16.74 -19.31 4.03
N SER A 72 16.60 -19.98 5.19
CA SER A 72 15.64 -19.57 6.22
C SER A 72 15.84 -18.09 6.35
N ALA A 73 14.84 -17.31 5.92
CA ALA A 73 15.00 -15.88 5.77
C ALA A 73 15.70 -15.44 7.05
N PRO A 74 16.92 -14.87 6.95
CA PRO A 74 17.82 -14.77 8.09
C PRO A 74 16.99 -14.27 9.25
N ALA A 75 16.94 -15.06 10.34
CA ALA A 75 16.15 -14.76 11.52
C ALA A 75 16.22 -13.26 11.74
N PRO A 76 15.09 -12.53 11.73
CA PRO A 76 15.09 -11.09 11.57
C PRO A 76 16.14 -10.54 12.52
N GLY A 77 17.24 -10.04 11.96
CA GLY A 77 18.24 -9.33 12.73
C GLY A 77 17.48 -8.27 13.52
N PRO A 78 17.92 -7.92 14.74
CA PRO A 78 17.19 -7.03 15.64
C PRO A 78 16.64 -5.86 14.82
N GLU A 79 15.32 -5.85 14.66
CA GLU A 79 14.66 -4.91 13.79
C GLU A 79 14.99 -3.51 14.32
N SER A 80 15.38 -2.60 13.43
CA SER A 80 15.64 -1.23 13.86
C SER A 80 14.40 -0.74 14.61
N PRO A 81 14.55 -0.18 15.83
CA PRO A 81 13.39 0.31 16.59
C PRO A 81 12.55 1.29 15.77
N LEU A 82 13.21 2.04 14.87
CA LEU A 82 12.58 2.94 13.93
C LEU A 82 11.66 2.23 12.91
N LEU A 83 12.05 1.06 12.40
CA LEU A 83 11.20 0.28 11.49
C LEU A 83 10.00 -0.32 12.24
N ALA A 84 10.23 -0.80 13.46
CA ALA A 84 9.16 -1.32 14.31
C ALA A 84 8.12 -0.22 14.60
N ASP A 85 8.56 0.99 14.93
CA ASP A 85 7.69 2.14 15.17
C ASP A 85 6.87 2.51 13.92
N LEU A 86 7.49 2.58 12.74
CA LEU A 86 6.78 2.86 11.48
C LEU A 86 5.72 1.81 11.15
N ARG A 87 6.04 0.53 11.36
CA ARG A 87 5.10 -0.57 11.12
C ARG A 87 3.93 -0.54 12.08
N GLN A 88 4.20 -0.25 13.35
CA GLN A 88 3.15 -0.09 14.37
C GLN A 88 2.21 1.06 14.02
N GLN A 89 2.75 2.26 13.70
CA GLN A 89 1.95 3.41 13.28
C GLN A 89 1.10 3.09 12.04
N ARG A 90 1.68 2.39 11.05
CA ARG A 90 0.94 2.02 9.85
C ARG A 90 -0.21 1.06 10.16
N ARG A 91 0.01 0.09 11.06
CA ARG A 91 -1.04 -0.83 11.50
C ARG A 91 -2.19 -0.07 12.16
N GLU A 92 -1.89 0.85 13.07
CA GLU A 92 -2.90 1.70 13.73
C GLU A 92 -3.70 2.52 12.71
N CYS A 93 -3.04 3.04 11.67
CA CYS A 93 -3.72 3.77 10.60
C CYS A 93 -4.66 2.87 9.78
N TYR A 94 -4.25 1.63 9.47
CA TYR A 94 -5.11 0.66 8.81
C TYR A 94 -6.35 0.33 9.64
N ASP A 95 -6.17 0.08 10.94
CA ASP A 95 -7.26 -0.22 11.86
C ASP A 95 -8.23 0.96 11.97
N ALA A 96 -7.72 2.19 12.11
CA ALA A 96 -8.53 3.41 12.15
C ALA A 96 -9.29 3.66 10.83
N ARG A 97 -8.67 3.36 9.68
CA ARG A 97 -9.30 3.52 8.36
C ARG A 97 -10.41 2.49 8.18
N SER A 98 -10.16 1.24 8.57
CA SER A 98 -11.15 0.16 8.55
C SER A 98 -12.36 0.49 9.41
N LEU A 99 -12.13 0.99 10.64
CA LEU A 99 -13.20 1.46 11.52
C LEU A 99 -14.02 2.60 10.89
N SER A 100 -13.35 3.57 10.27
CA SER A 100 -14.02 4.71 9.62
C SER A 100 -14.88 4.25 8.44
N HIS A 101 -14.41 3.28 7.64
CA HIS A 101 -15.21 2.66 6.58
C HIS A 101 -16.43 1.92 7.14
N ALA A 102 -16.26 1.14 8.21
CA ALA A 102 -17.38 0.46 8.84
C ALA A 102 -18.44 1.46 9.33
N GLN A 103 -18.00 2.58 9.93
CA GLN A 103 -18.89 3.66 10.37
C GLN A 103 -19.62 4.34 9.20
N LEU A 104 -18.97 4.55 8.05
CA LEU A 104 -19.62 5.10 6.85
C LEU A 104 -20.79 4.23 6.36
N THR A 105 -20.69 2.91 6.54
CA THR A 105 -21.74 1.95 6.15
C THR A 105 -22.85 1.79 7.19
N ALA A 106 -22.68 2.38 8.38
CA ALA A 106 -23.68 2.27 9.44
C ALA A 106 -24.99 2.98 9.05
N PRO A 107 -26.16 2.42 9.39
CA PRO A 107 -27.43 3.09 9.17
C PRO A 107 -27.52 4.35 10.05
N ARG A 108 -28.17 5.40 9.53
CA ARG A 108 -28.45 6.67 10.24
C ARG A 108 -27.25 7.60 10.49
N VAL A 109 -26.15 7.45 9.76
CA VAL A 109 -25.10 8.48 9.76
C VAL A 109 -25.59 9.72 8.99
N GLY A 110 -25.65 10.86 9.69
CA GLY A 110 -26.02 12.14 9.09
C GLY A 110 -25.00 12.62 8.05
N PRO A 111 -25.39 13.55 7.15
CA PRO A 111 -24.55 13.99 6.04
C PRO A 111 -23.22 14.61 6.49
N THR A 112 -23.22 15.44 7.53
CA THR A 112 -21.99 16.06 8.08
C THR A 112 -21.03 15.02 8.64
N ALA A 113 -21.52 14.10 9.47
CA ALA A 113 -20.71 13.02 10.03
C ALA A 113 -20.16 12.10 8.93
N ARG A 114 -20.94 11.84 7.87
CA ARG A 114 -20.49 11.08 6.70
C ARG A 114 -19.34 11.79 5.97
N LEU A 115 -19.43 13.10 5.80
CA LEU A 115 -18.37 13.90 5.19
C LEU A 115 -17.08 13.87 6.02
N GLU A 116 -17.18 14.04 7.33
CA GLU A 116 -16.04 13.96 8.26
C GLU A 116 -15.34 12.60 8.21
N LEU A 117 -16.12 11.50 8.21
CA LEU A 117 -15.58 10.16 8.08
C LEU A 117 -14.90 9.93 6.73
N ALA A 118 -15.47 10.46 5.63
CA ALA A 118 -14.86 10.37 4.31
C ALA A 118 -13.52 11.11 4.25
N PHE A 119 -13.44 12.34 4.79
CA PHE A 119 -12.17 13.06 4.90
C PHE A 119 -11.16 12.34 5.79
N ARG A 120 -11.61 11.74 6.89
CA ARG A 120 -10.74 10.95 7.76
C ARG A 120 -10.15 9.74 7.02
N VAL A 121 -10.94 9.05 6.20
CA VAL A 121 -10.45 7.94 5.36
C VAL A 121 -9.40 8.42 4.36
N LEU A 122 -9.62 9.57 3.71
CA LEU A 122 -8.65 10.15 2.79
C LEU A 122 -7.33 10.47 3.49
N MET A 123 -7.39 11.23 4.60
CA MET A 123 -6.19 11.57 5.38
C MET A 123 -5.42 10.33 5.85
N LEU A 124 -6.11 9.30 6.35
CA LEU A 124 -5.48 8.06 6.78
C LEU A 124 -4.83 7.32 5.61
N THR A 125 -5.41 7.38 4.42
CA THR A 125 -4.84 6.77 3.21
C THR A 125 -3.57 7.49 2.76
N ASP A 126 -3.58 8.82 2.79
CA ASP A 126 -2.40 9.62 2.49
C ASP A 126 -1.27 9.33 3.48
N HIS A 127 -1.61 9.26 4.78
CA HIS A 127 -0.62 8.98 5.82
C HIS A 127 -0.06 7.55 5.76
N ILE A 128 -0.89 6.54 5.43
CA ILE A 128 -0.40 5.17 5.18
C ILE A 128 0.60 5.15 4.01
N THR A 129 0.34 5.93 2.96
CA THR A 129 1.23 6.05 1.80
C THR A 129 2.56 6.67 2.20
N GLU A 130 2.53 7.73 3.01
CA GLU A 130 3.71 8.38 3.57
C GLU A 130 4.54 7.41 4.44
N LEU A 131 3.92 6.72 5.40
CA LEU A 131 4.59 5.75 6.27
C LEU A 131 5.23 4.61 5.46
N THR A 132 4.57 4.19 4.38
CA THR A 132 5.11 3.15 3.48
C THR A 132 6.34 3.67 2.71
N ALA A 133 6.32 4.92 2.25
CA ALA A 133 7.49 5.54 1.64
C ALA A 133 8.64 5.73 2.63
N GLN A 134 8.35 6.12 3.88
CA GLN A 134 9.33 6.22 4.95
C GLN A 134 9.96 4.86 5.28
N GLU A 135 9.16 3.80 5.39
CA GLU A 135 9.67 2.44 5.60
C GLU A 135 10.61 2.01 4.46
N ALA A 136 10.20 2.21 3.21
CA ALA A 136 11.02 1.89 2.04
C ALA A 136 12.36 2.65 2.06
N HIS A 137 12.34 3.93 2.42
CA HIS A 137 13.54 4.74 2.54
C HIS A 137 14.46 4.24 3.69
N VAL A 138 13.90 3.88 4.84
CA VAL A 138 14.68 3.34 5.97
C VAL A 138 15.30 2.00 5.61
N LEU A 139 14.58 1.13 4.90
CA LEU A 139 15.13 -0.14 4.40
C LEU A 139 16.29 0.09 3.41
N ALA A 140 16.20 1.12 2.57
CA ALA A 140 17.24 1.42 1.58
C ALA A 140 18.45 2.18 2.15
N HIS A 141 18.24 3.06 3.13
CA HIS A 141 19.25 4.04 3.58
C HIS A 141 19.57 4.00 5.07
N GLY A 142 18.88 3.18 5.86
CA GLY A 142 19.07 3.04 7.31
C GLY A 142 18.62 4.25 8.13
N ARG A 143 17.95 5.24 7.52
CA ARG A 143 17.48 6.48 8.18
C ARG A 143 16.17 6.96 7.59
N LEU A 144 15.42 7.79 8.33
CA LEU A 144 14.23 8.46 7.81
C LEU A 144 14.59 9.40 6.65
N PRO A 145 13.65 9.64 5.72
CA PRO A 145 13.83 10.64 4.68
C PRO A 145 14.09 12.00 5.35
N GLY A 146 15.23 12.60 5.01
CA GLY A 146 15.54 13.96 5.43
C GLY A 146 14.66 14.97 4.70
N PRO A 147 14.71 16.26 5.07
CA PRO A 147 14.05 17.31 4.31
C PRO A 147 14.53 17.24 2.85
N VAL A 148 13.58 17.01 1.93
CA VAL A 148 13.87 16.95 0.50
C VAL A 148 14.56 18.26 0.09
N PRO A 149 15.74 18.22 -0.54
CA PRO A 149 16.39 19.41 -1.05
C PRO A 149 15.43 20.19 -1.94
N THR A 150 15.44 21.51 -1.85
CA THR A 150 14.60 22.36 -2.71
C THR A 150 14.81 22.08 -4.20
N ALA A 151 16.01 21.62 -4.57
CA ALA A 151 16.37 21.17 -5.91
C ALA A 151 15.50 20.01 -6.43
N ASP A 152 14.91 19.19 -5.56
CA ASP A 152 14.17 17.98 -5.94
C ASP A 152 12.65 18.14 -5.85
N VAL A 153 12.15 19.26 -5.30
CA VAL A 153 10.72 19.57 -5.25
C VAL A 153 10.23 20.06 -6.61
N SER A 154 9.25 19.36 -7.20
CA SER A 154 8.61 19.71 -8.49
C SER A 154 7.18 20.23 -8.35
N ASP A 155 6.48 19.94 -7.25
CA ASP A 155 5.11 20.41 -7.03
C ASP A 155 5.03 21.91 -6.73
N ALA A 156 4.25 22.64 -7.54
CA ALA A 156 4.11 24.09 -7.43
C ALA A 156 3.40 24.52 -6.12
N GLY A 157 2.49 23.70 -5.58
CA GLY A 157 1.85 23.97 -4.28
C GLY A 157 2.87 23.97 -3.14
N THR A 158 3.66 22.91 -3.08
CA THR A 158 4.75 22.70 -2.12
C THR A 158 5.82 23.78 -2.23
N LEU A 159 6.20 24.17 -3.46
CA LEU A 159 7.13 25.28 -3.70
C LEU A 159 6.60 26.62 -3.14
N ARG A 160 5.32 26.95 -3.38
CA ARG A 160 4.71 28.18 -2.84
C ARG A 160 4.65 28.18 -1.31
N GLN A 161 4.30 27.06 -0.70
CA GLN A 161 4.27 26.93 0.76
C GLN A 161 5.67 27.08 1.36
N ARG A 162 6.68 26.43 0.78
CA ARG A 162 8.08 26.54 1.22
C ARG A 162 8.62 27.96 1.07
N LEU A 163 8.28 28.65 -0.02
CA LEU A 163 8.62 30.06 -0.23
C LEU A 163 8.02 30.96 0.87
N ALA A 164 6.76 30.74 1.26
CA ALA A 164 6.13 31.49 2.34
C ALA A 164 6.87 31.28 3.68
N ASN A 165 7.21 30.03 4.00
CA ASN A 165 7.98 29.69 5.21
C ASN A 165 9.37 30.33 5.21
N LEU A 166 10.09 30.28 4.10
CA LEU A 166 11.42 30.88 3.97
C LEU A 166 11.37 32.41 4.07
N ARG A 167 10.36 33.07 3.49
CA ARG A 167 10.16 34.52 3.65
C ARG A 167 9.95 34.92 5.11
N SER A 168 9.16 34.14 5.85
CA SER A 168 8.96 34.33 7.29
C SER A 168 10.27 34.14 8.06
N ARG A 169 11.02 33.08 7.76
CA ARG A 169 12.33 32.81 8.37
C ARG A 169 13.35 33.92 8.07
N ARG A 170 13.39 34.40 6.82
CA ARG A 170 14.26 35.51 6.40
C ARG A 170 13.99 36.78 7.20
N SER A 171 12.73 37.15 7.39
CA SER A 171 12.35 38.31 8.19
C SER A 171 12.88 38.21 9.62
N LYS A 172 12.78 37.02 10.24
CA LYS A 172 13.31 36.76 11.59
C LYS A 172 14.84 36.80 11.64
N LEU A 173 15.52 36.33 10.59
CA LEU A 173 16.99 36.31 10.52
C LEU A 173 17.59 37.68 10.23
N ARG A 174 16.90 38.57 9.50
CA ARG A 174 17.37 39.95 9.28
C ARG A 174 17.55 40.74 10.58
N ALA A 175 16.78 40.42 11.61
CA ALA A 175 16.90 41.02 12.94
C ALA A 175 18.08 40.47 13.76
N ARG A 176 18.85 39.50 13.22
CA ARG A 176 19.91 38.77 13.91
C ARG A 176 21.22 38.80 13.09
N PRO A 177 22.05 39.84 13.26
CA PRO A 177 23.29 40.00 12.48
C PRO A 177 24.33 38.91 12.77
N ASP A 178 24.24 38.25 13.93
CA ASP A 178 25.04 37.07 14.32
C ASP A 178 24.78 35.83 13.44
N ARG A 179 23.75 35.87 12.58
CA ARG A 179 23.34 34.75 11.71
C ARG A 179 23.35 35.12 10.23
N ALA A 180 24.30 35.95 9.81
CA ALA A 180 24.45 36.40 8.41
C ALA A 180 24.56 35.22 7.42
N ASP A 181 25.34 34.18 7.75
CA ASP A 181 25.50 33.01 6.88
C ASP A 181 24.18 32.23 6.69
N ALA A 182 23.39 32.12 7.75
CA ALA A 182 22.08 31.48 7.68
C ALA A 182 21.07 32.32 6.89
N LEU A 183 21.21 33.65 6.88
CA LEU A 183 20.40 34.54 6.05
C LEU A 183 20.76 34.36 4.57
N ALA A 184 22.04 34.30 4.22
CA ALA A 184 22.51 34.07 2.85
C ALA A 184 21.98 32.75 2.29
N ALA A 185 22.08 31.65 3.05
CA ALA A 185 21.56 30.35 2.64
C ALA A 185 20.04 30.36 2.40
N VAL A 186 19.28 31.11 3.22
CA VAL A 186 17.82 31.26 3.03
C VAL A 186 17.50 32.07 1.78
N ASP A 187 18.27 33.12 1.47
CA ASP A 187 18.08 33.92 0.25
C ASP A 187 18.41 33.11 -1.02
N GLU A 188 19.45 32.28 -1.01
CA GLU A 188 19.76 31.34 -2.10
C GLU A 188 18.61 30.34 -2.33
N GLU A 189 18.08 29.76 -1.25
CA GLU A 189 16.97 28.80 -1.33
C GLU A 189 15.67 29.47 -1.85
N ILE A 190 15.42 30.73 -1.47
CA ILE A 190 14.31 31.53 -2.00
C ILE A 190 14.48 31.76 -3.51
N ALA A 191 15.68 32.14 -3.96
CA ALA A 191 15.97 32.40 -5.37
C ALA A 191 15.73 31.14 -6.22
N LEU A 192 16.19 29.98 -5.74
CA LEU A 192 15.98 28.69 -6.41
C LEU A 192 14.48 28.36 -6.57
N ILE A 193 13.66 28.56 -5.53
CA ILE A 193 12.21 28.32 -5.62
C ILE A 193 11.54 29.27 -6.60
N GLN A 194 11.94 30.54 -6.59
CA GLN A 194 11.36 31.54 -7.49
C GLN A 194 11.66 31.21 -8.95
N LEU A 195 12.88 30.76 -9.26
CA LEU A 195 13.25 30.29 -10.59
C LEU A 195 12.35 29.12 -11.03
N LYS A 196 12.17 28.12 -10.16
CA LYS A 196 11.32 26.94 -10.42
C LYS A 196 9.83 27.24 -10.59
N LEU A 197 9.33 28.32 -10.01
CA LEU A 197 7.93 28.74 -10.18
C LEU A 197 7.71 29.57 -11.45
N GLN A 198 8.79 30.02 -12.10
CA GLN A 198 8.75 30.78 -13.35
C GLN A 198 8.99 29.92 -14.60
N SER A 199 9.62 28.75 -14.43
CA SER A 199 9.75 27.69 -15.45
C SER A 199 8.49 26.84 -15.56
#